data_AF-A0AAV9UFS3-F1
#
_entry.id   AF-A0AAV9UFS3-F1
#
_cell.length_a   1.000
_cell.length_b   1.000
_cell.length_c   1.000
_cell.angle_alpha   90.00
_cell.angle_beta   90.00
_cell.angle_gamma   90.00
#
_symmetry.space_group_name_H-M   'P 1'
#
loop_
_entity.id
_entity.type
_entity.pdbx_description
1 polymer ?
#
loop_
_entity_poly.entity_id
_entity_poly.type
_entity_poly.pdbx_seq_one_letter_code
_entity_poly.pdbx_strand_id
1 'polypeptide(L)'
;MTTRGSCSPAIQTADIASILPSSGHLALASTISNISTYLPPSIQNVKMSAQNSQGIQTLLNAEQEAQKIVQKARAYRVQRVKDARAEAQKEIEEYRQKKEEEFGRFEAEHSGINAQAERDAEREIEGKLAEIAQAGKKNRDQVIKDLIAAVTTIKPQPHVNSKPAQ
;
A
#
# COMPACT_ATOMS: atom_id res chain seq x y z
N MET A 1 -2.00 28.05 -28.27
CA MET A 1 -1.30 27.37 -29.38
C MET A 1 -1.45 25.86 -29.21
N THR A 2 -2.17 25.25 -30.14
CA THR A 2 -1.99 23.92 -30.75
C THR A 2 -1.12 22.84 -30.06
N THR A 3 -1.78 21.92 -29.34
CA THR A 3 -1.71 20.42 -29.40
C THR A 3 -0.41 19.58 -29.32
N ARG A 4 -0.56 18.38 -28.70
CA ARG A 4 0.20 17.09 -28.82
C ARG A 4 1.62 17.11 -28.23
N GLY A 5 2.13 16.08 -27.54
CA GLY A 5 1.67 14.76 -27.05
C GLY A 5 2.76 14.23 -26.08
N SER A 6 2.79 13.04 -25.47
CA SER A 6 1.96 11.82 -25.33
C SER A 6 2.52 11.07 -24.07
N CYS A 7 2.00 9.99 -23.49
CA CYS A 7 1.23 8.83 -23.92
C CYS A 7 0.49 8.21 -22.70
N SER A 8 -0.64 7.52 -22.91
CA SER A 8 -1.32 6.66 -21.91
C SER A 8 -0.73 5.23 -21.92
N PRO A 9 -1.11 4.26 -21.03
CA PRO A 9 -2.19 4.27 -20.03
C PRO A 9 -1.69 4.18 -18.57
N ALA A 10 -2.41 4.59 -17.51
CA ALA A 10 -3.86 4.64 -17.25
C ALA A 10 -4.54 3.27 -17.00
N ILE A 11 -4.30 2.68 -15.83
CA ILE A 11 -5.40 2.05 -15.05
C ILE A 11 -5.34 2.64 -13.65
N GLN A 12 -6.26 3.56 -13.39
CA GLN A 12 -6.49 4.17 -12.10
C GLN A 12 -7.57 3.35 -11.37
N THR A 13 -7.45 3.24 -10.06
CA THR A 13 -8.47 2.66 -9.17
C THR A 13 -9.81 3.34 -9.38
N ALA A 14 -10.86 2.57 -9.62
CA ALA A 14 -12.24 3.06 -9.65
C ALA A 14 -13.20 2.03 -9.03
N ASP A 15 -14.09 2.55 -8.18
CA ASP A 15 -15.24 1.89 -7.58
C ASP A 15 -15.97 0.88 -8.48
N ILE A 16 -16.29 -0.29 -7.90
CA ILE A 16 -17.40 -1.15 -8.36
C ILE A 16 -18.30 -1.45 -7.15
N ALA A 17 -18.85 -0.38 -6.56
CA ALA A 17 -19.87 -0.41 -5.52
C ALA A 17 -21.18 0.27 -5.97
N SER A 18 -21.51 0.19 -7.27
CA SER A 18 -22.86 0.46 -7.77
C SER A 18 -23.14 -0.34 -9.05
N ILE A 19 -24.44 -0.50 -9.36
CA ILE A 19 -25.09 -1.32 -10.40
C ILE A 19 -25.69 -2.63 -9.85
N LEU A 20 -26.84 -2.46 -9.19
CA LEU A 20 -27.94 -3.42 -9.23
C LEU A 20 -28.74 -3.22 -10.52
N PRO A 21 -29.02 -4.27 -11.30
CA PRO A 21 -30.20 -4.32 -12.16
C PRO A 21 -31.32 -5.11 -11.46
N SER A 22 -32.50 -4.50 -11.39
CA SER A 22 -33.72 -5.11 -10.87
C SER A 22 -34.27 -6.20 -11.80
N SER A 23 -34.64 -7.34 -11.20
CA SER A 23 -35.78 -8.21 -11.57
C SER A 23 -35.99 -8.64 -13.03
N GLY A 24 -35.89 -9.95 -13.32
CA GLY A 24 -36.48 -10.48 -14.56
C GLY A 24 -36.07 -11.88 -15.04
N HIS A 25 -36.60 -12.92 -14.41
CA HIS A 25 -36.92 -14.24 -15.00
C HIS A 25 -35.90 -15.09 -15.80
N LEU A 26 -35.86 -16.37 -15.40
CA LEU A 26 -35.60 -17.60 -16.19
C LEU A 26 -34.15 -18.01 -16.53
N ALA A 27 -33.84 -19.21 -16.02
CA ALA A 27 -33.07 -20.29 -16.64
C ALA A 27 -31.67 -20.00 -17.21
N LEU A 28 -30.64 -20.56 -16.55
CA LEU A 28 -29.64 -21.45 -17.18
C LEU A 28 -28.77 -22.14 -16.11
N ALA A 29 -29.38 -23.01 -15.31
CA ALA A 29 -28.66 -23.88 -14.37
C ALA A 29 -28.12 -25.15 -15.08
N SER A 30 -27.32 -24.96 -16.15
CA SER A 30 -26.79 -26.08 -16.94
C SER A 30 -25.66 -25.67 -17.90
N THR A 31 -24.41 -25.66 -17.43
CA THR A 31 -23.21 -26.08 -18.20
C THR A 31 -21.95 -26.01 -17.32
N ILE A 32 -21.77 -27.00 -16.44
CA ILE A 32 -20.43 -27.58 -16.28
C ILE A 32 -20.50 -28.98 -16.88
N SER A 33 -19.69 -29.15 -17.90
CA SER A 33 -19.59 -30.28 -18.80
C SER A 33 -19.47 -31.61 -18.05
N ASN A 34 -20.57 -32.35 -18.13
CA ASN A 34 -20.70 -33.77 -17.93
C ASN A 34 -19.49 -34.57 -18.48
N ILE A 35 -18.52 -34.90 -17.61
CA ILE A 35 -17.55 -35.99 -17.81
C ILE A 35 -17.72 -36.98 -16.65
N SER A 36 -18.95 -37.50 -16.52
CA SER A 36 -19.29 -38.60 -15.60
C SER A 36 -20.04 -39.73 -16.33
N THR A 37 -19.69 -39.94 -17.61
CA THR A 37 -20.11 -41.10 -18.39
C THR A 37 -18.90 -41.69 -19.08
N TYR A 38 -18.43 -42.81 -18.53
CA TYR A 38 -17.83 -44.00 -19.16
C TYR A 38 -16.94 -44.73 -18.15
N LEU A 39 -17.57 -45.22 -17.07
CA LEU A 39 -17.06 -46.36 -16.33
C LEU A 39 -18.06 -47.52 -16.54
N PRO A 40 -17.74 -48.56 -17.33
CA PRO A 40 -18.65 -49.68 -17.55
C PRO A 40 -18.69 -50.59 -16.30
N PRO A 41 -19.84 -50.77 -15.63
CA PRO A 41 -19.97 -51.71 -14.53
C PRO A 41 -20.33 -53.11 -15.06
N SER A 42 -19.43 -53.70 -15.85
CA SER A 42 -19.62 -55.06 -16.39
C SER A 42 -18.33 -55.72 -16.88
N ILE A 43 -17.28 -55.71 -16.05
CA ILE A 43 -16.43 -56.91 -16.00
C ILE A 43 -17.14 -57.90 -15.08
N GLN A 44 -17.54 -59.01 -15.69
CA GLN A 44 -18.37 -60.04 -15.10
C GLN A 44 -17.74 -60.65 -13.84
N ASN A 45 -18.59 -61.26 -13.01
CA ASN A 45 -18.19 -62.19 -11.96
C ASN A 45 -17.40 -63.38 -12.52
N VAL A 46 -16.11 -63.22 -12.82
CA VAL A 46 -15.16 -64.35 -12.97
C VAL A 46 -14.67 -64.74 -11.58
N LYS A 47 -15.64 -65.09 -10.72
CA LYS A 47 -15.43 -65.48 -9.32
C LYS A 47 -16.01 -66.86 -9.05
N MET A 48 -15.83 -67.80 -9.98
CA MET A 48 -16.12 -69.24 -9.82
C MET A 48 -15.36 -70.10 -10.86
N SER A 49 -14.07 -70.34 -10.60
CA SER A 49 -13.30 -71.48 -11.15
C SER A 49 -11.98 -71.65 -10.37
N ALA A 50 -12.08 -71.74 -9.05
CA ALA A 50 -10.93 -71.89 -8.16
C ALA A 50 -10.35 -73.32 -8.19
N GLN A 51 -9.48 -73.61 -9.17
CA GLN A 51 -8.63 -74.82 -9.16
C GLN A 51 -7.18 -74.56 -9.61
N ASN A 52 -6.54 -73.50 -9.09
CA ASN A 52 -5.22 -73.61 -8.46
C ASN A 52 -4.98 -72.38 -7.55
N SER A 53 -5.23 -72.50 -6.26
CA SER A 53 -5.57 -71.36 -5.38
C SER A 53 -4.42 -70.40 -5.04
N GLN A 54 -3.17 -70.80 -5.23
CA GLN A 54 -2.02 -69.97 -4.83
C GLN A 54 -1.76 -68.79 -5.78
N GLY A 55 -1.68 -69.04 -7.09
CA GLY A 55 -1.33 -67.99 -8.07
C GLY A 55 -2.36 -66.85 -8.15
N ILE A 56 -3.65 -67.18 -8.05
CA ILE A 56 -4.73 -66.18 -8.06
C ILE A 56 -4.64 -65.26 -6.83
N GLN A 57 -4.33 -65.81 -5.65
CA GLN A 57 -4.21 -65.01 -4.43
C GLN A 57 -3.00 -64.06 -4.49
N THR A 58 -1.87 -64.50 -5.08
CA THR A 58 -0.72 -63.63 -5.32
C THR A 58 -1.08 -62.44 -6.22
N LEU A 59 -1.84 -62.66 -7.28
CA LEU A 59 -2.28 -61.58 -8.18
C LEU A 59 -3.22 -60.58 -7.49
N LEU A 60 -4.18 -61.05 -6.69
CA LEU A 60 -5.08 -60.18 -5.92
C LEU A 60 -4.33 -59.34 -4.87
N ASN A 61 -3.32 -59.92 -4.22
CA ASN A 61 -2.49 -59.20 -3.26
C ASN A 61 -1.66 -58.11 -3.99
N ALA A 62 -1.04 -58.46 -5.13
CA ALA A 62 -0.28 -57.52 -5.95
C ALA A 62 -1.16 -56.37 -6.48
N GLU A 63 -2.41 -56.64 -6.86
CA GLU A 63 -3.38 -55.60 -7.26
C GLU A 63 -3.64 -54.62 -6.11
N GLN A 64 -3.92 -55.12 -4.90
CA GLN A 64 -4.14 -54.27 -3.73
C GLN A 64 -2.91 -53.43 -3.37
N GLU A 65 -1.70 -54.00 -3.48
CA GLU A 65 -0.45 -53.27 -3.24
C GLU A 65 -0.21 -52.18 -4.28
N ALA A 66 -0.41 -52.48 -5.57
CA ALA A 66 -0.34 -51.48 -6.64
C ALA A 66 -1.35 -50.34 -6.44
N GLN A 67 -2.60 -50.65 -6.08
CA GLN A 67 -3.61 -49.65 -5.75
C GLN A 67 -3.18 -48.77 -4.55
N LYS A 68 -2.66 -49.38 -3.48
CA LYS A 68 -2.12 -48.65 -2.30
C LYS A 68 -0.96 -47.73 -2.67
N ILE A 69 -0.04 -48.16 -3.54
CA ILE A 69 1.09 -47.34 -4.01
C ILE A 69 0.58 -46.12 -4.79
N VAL A 70 -0.37 -46.31 -5.72
CA VAL A 70 -0.97 -45.20 -6.50
C VAL A 70 -1.74 -44.24 -5.59
N GLN A 71 -2.48 -44.74 -4.60
CA GLN A 71 -3.18 -43.89 -3.62
C GLN A 71 -2.19 -43.07 -2.78
N LYS A 72 -1.12 -43.67 -2.27
CA LYS A 72 -0.04 -42.98 -1.55
C LYS A 72 0.61 -41.88 -2.41
N ALA A 73 0.90 -42.16 -3.68
CA ALA A 73 1.47 -41.18 -4.61
C ALA A 73 0.51 -39.99 -4.87
N ARG A 74 -0.80 -40.25 -5.03
CA ARG A 74 -1.82 -39.20 -5.16
C ARG A 74 -1.91 -38.34 -3.89
N ALA A 75 -1.94 -38.98 -2.71
CA ALA A 75 -1.98 -38.29 -1.42
C ALA A 75 -0.73 -37.42 -1.19
N TYR A 76 0.46 -37.97 -1.47
CA TYR A 76 1.74 -37.24 -1.37
C TYR A 76 1.75 -36.00 -2.27
N ARG A 77 1.29 -36.11 -3.53
CA ARG A 77 1.17 -34.96 -4.44
C ARG A 77 0.24 -33.88 -3.89
N VAL A 78 -0.92 -34.27 -3.35
CA VAL A 78 -1.86 -33.31 -2.73
C VAL A 78 -1.26 -32.67 -1.49
N GLN A 79 -0.56 -33.44 -0.66
CA GLN A 79 0.11 -32.92 0.53
C GLN A 79 1.17 -31.89 0.16
N ARG A 80 2.07 -32.21 -0.78
CA ARG A 80 3.10 -31.26 -1.27
C ARG A 80 2.53 -29.94 -1.78
N VAL A 81 1.35 -29.94 -2.42
CA VAL A 81 0.67 -28.72 -2.86
C VAL A 81 0.07 -27.95 -1.68
N LYS A 82 -0.43 -28.64 -0.64
CA LYS A 82 -0.90 -27.99 0.60
C LYS A 82 0.26 -27.38 1.38
N ASP A 83 1.35 -28.13 1.57
CA ASP A 83 2.55 -27.70 2.28
C ASP A 83 3.13 -26.43 1.63
N ALA A 84 3.28 -26.42 0.30
CA ALA A 84 3.77 -25.27 -0.44
C ALA A 84 2.86 -24.02 -0.31
N ARG A 85 1.53 -24.21 -0.25
CA ARG A 85 0.59 -23.11 0.01
C ARG A 85 0.64 -22.61 1.45
N ALA A 86 0.80 -23.51 2.41
CA ALA A 86 0.90 -23.17 3.82
C ALA A 86 2.19 -22.39 4.11
N GLU A 87 3.33 -22.82 3.57
CA GLU A 87 4.61 -22.12 3.74
C GLU A 87 4.58 -20.74 3.07
N ALA A 88 4.09 -20.65 1.82
CA ALA A 88 3.95 -19.35 1.15
C ALA A 88 2.99 -18.39 1.89
N GLN A 89 1.89 -18.90 2.46
CA GLN A 89 0.96 -18.09 3.24
C GLN A 89 1.59 -17.61 4.56
N LYS A 90 2.42 -18.44 5.19
CA LYS A 90 3.18 -18.10 6.39
C LYS A 90 4.24 -17.04 6.09
N GLU A 91 5.00 -17.18 5.01
CA GLU A 91 6.00 -16.19 4.57
C GLU A 91 5.36 -14.82 4.23
N ILE A 92 4.19 -14.82 3.58
CA ILE A 92 3.41 -13.59 3.33
C ILE A 92 2.98 -12.93 4.65
N GLU A 93 2.57 -13.71 5.63
CA GLU A 93 2.11 -13.21 6.93
C GLU A 93 3.27 -12.67 7.78
N GLU A 94 4.40 -13.37 7.82
CA GLU A 94 5.64 -12.90 8.46
C GLU A 94 6.15 -11.60 7.80
N TYR A 95 6.11 -11.51 6.47
CA TYR A 95 6.48 -10.28 5.75
C TYR A 95 5.52 -9.11 6.05
N ARG A 96 4.22 -9.38 6.16
CA ARG A 96 3.21 -8.39 6.55
C ARG A 96 3.47 -7.88 7.96
N GLN A 97 3.61 -8.77 8.93
CA GLN A 97 3.86 -8.40 10.33
C GLN A 97 5.15 -7.57 10.45
N LYS A 98 6.23 -7.99 9.78
CA LYS A 98 7.47 -7.22 9.73
C LYS A 98 7.27 -5.82 9.12
N LYS A 99 6.49 -5.69 8.05
CA LYS A 99 6.22 -4.38 7.42
C LYS A 99 5.30 -3.50 8.26
N GLU A 100 4.35 -4.07 8.97
CA GLU A 100 3.52 -3.36 9.96
C GLU A 100 4.36 -2.87 11.14
N GLU A 101 5.29 -3.69 11.66
CA GLU A 101 6.24 -3.27 12.70
C GLU A 101 7.20 -2.17 12.22
N GLU A 102 7.75 -2.28 11.01
CA GLU A 102 8.59 -1.23 10.40
C GLU A 102 7.79 0.07 10.22
N PHE A 103 6.53 -0.02 9.77
CA PHE A 103 5.64 1.12 9.59
C PHE A 103 5.24 1.77 10.91
N GLY A 104 4.81 1.00 11.91
CA GLY A 104 4.44 1.51 13.24
C GLY A 104 5.62 2.15 13.98
N ARG A 105 6.84 1.62 13.80
CA ARG A 105 8.07 2.30 14.29
C ARG A 105 8.32 3.62 13.56
N PHE A 106 8.18 3.62 12.23
CA PHE A 106 8.33 4.83 11.43
C PHE A 106 7.32 5.91 11.82
N GLU A 107 6.04 5.56 12.01
CA GLU A 107 5.00 6.47 12.51
C GLU A 107 5.30 6.97 13.93
N ALA A 108 5.71 6.10 14.85
CA ALA A 108 6.07 6.50 16.21
C ALA A 108 7.26 7.47 16.26
N GLU A 109 8.27 7.27 15.40
CA GLU A 109 9.41 8.17 15.28
C GLU A 109 9.06 9.48 14.56
N HIS A 110 8.28 9.42 13.48
CA HIS A 110 7.99 10.58 12.62
C HIS A 110 6.84 11.45 13.13
N SER A 111 5.87 10.90 13.87
CA SER A 111 4.80 11.70 14.51
C SER A 111 5.34 12.74 15.49
N GLY A 112 6.50 12.48 16.11
CA GLY A 112 7.19 13.43 16.98
C GLY A 112 8.04 14.49 16.27
N ILE A 113 8.39 14.30 14.99
CA ILE A 113 9.32 15.20 14.28
C ILE A 113 8.74 16.61 14.13
N ASN A 114 7.45 16.74 13.83
CA ASN A 114 6.79 18.05 13.74
C ASN A 114 6.89 18.81 15.07
N ALA A 115 6.57 18.16 16.19
CA ALA A 115 6.67 18.76 17.52
C ALA A 115 8.13 19.06 17.94
N GLN A 116 9.12 18.38 17.36
CA GLN A 116 10.53 18.72 17.57
C GLN A 116 10.93 19.94 16.73
N ALA A 117 10.57 19.97 15.44
CA ALA A 117 10.82 21.09 14.54
C ALA A 117 10.12 22.39 15.02
N GLU A 118 8.89 22.30 15.51
CA GLU A 118 8.17 23.42 16.14
C GLU A 118 8.93 23.96 17.36
N ARG A 119 9.40 23.08 18.27
CA ARG A 119 10.16 23.50 19.46
C ARG A 119 11.52 24.11 19.13
N ASP A 120 12.19 23.64 18.07
CA ASP A 120 13.47 24.21 17.65
C ASP A 120 13.28 25.54 16.89
N ALA A 121 12.20 25.68 16.12
CA ALA A 121 11.80 26.96 15.52
C ALA A 121 11.39 28.01 16.58
N GLU A 122 10.62 27.61 17.60
CA GLU A 122 10.22 28.50 18.71
C GLU A 122 11.47 29.06 19.43
N ARG A 123 12.47 28.22 19.71
CA ARG A 123 13.75 28.65 20.30
C ARG A 123 14.51 29.63 19.42
N GLU A 124 14.52 29.41 18.10
CA GLU A 124 15.15 30.36 17.17
C GLU A 124 14.40 31.70 17.16
N ILE A 125 13.06 31.68 17.15
CA ILE A 125 12.19 32.85 17.21
C ILE A 125 12.41 33.63 18.52
N GLU A 126 12.48 32.98 19.68
CA GLU A 126 12.81 33.60 20.96
C GLU A 126 14.18 34.27 20.93
N GLY A 127 15.19 33.61 20.37
CA GLY A 127 16.53 34.17 20.17
C GLY A 127 16.51 35.42 19.28
N LYS A 128 15.79 35.38 18.16
CA LYS A 128 15.64 36.50 17.23
C LYS A 128 14.84 37.66 17.84
N LEU A 129 13.80 37.39 18.63
CA LEU A 129 13.08 38.39 19.40
C LEU A 129 13.99 39.09 20.40
N ALA A 130 14.85 38.35 21.11
CA ALA A 130 15.84 38.92 22.03
C ALA A 130 16.89 39.78 21.29
N GLU A 131 17.41 39.32 20.15
CA GLU A 131 18.32 40.10 19.29
C GLU A 131 17.67 41.42 18.82
N ILE A 132 16.45 41.36 18.27
CA ILE A 132 15.69 42.53 17.80
C ILE A 132 15.41 43.50 18.95
N ALA A 133 14.97 43.00 20.11
CA ALA A 133 14.71 43.84 21.28
C ALA A 133 15.99 44.52 21.79
N GLN A 134 17.14 43.83 21.74
CA GLN A 134 18.42 44.42 22.14
C GLN A 134 18.93 45.45 21.11
N ALA A 135 18.81 45.18 19.81
CA ALA A 135 19.16 46.10 18.73
C ALA A 135 18.28 47.37 18.78
N GLY A 136 16.97 47.20 18.98
CA GLY A 136 16.03 48.29 19.19
C GLY A 136 16.41 49.17 20.38
N LYS A 137 16.70 48.57 21.55
CA LYS A 137 17.18 49.30 22.74
C LYS A 137 18.48 50.07 22.48
N LYS A 138 19.46 49.46 21.81
CA LYS A 138 20.76 50.09 21.47
C LYS A 138 20.60 51.31 20.56
N ASN A 139 19.73 51.21 19.55
CA ASN A 139 19.59 52.24 18.51
C ASN A 139 18.55 53.32 18.84
N ARG A 140 17.63 53.06 19.80
CA ARG A 140 16.51 53.93 20.15
C ARG A 140 16.91 55.39 20.37
N ASP A 141 17.92 55.60 21.21
CA ASP A 141 18.29 56.95 21.65
C ASP A 141 19.00 57.75 20.54
N GLN A 142 19.60 57.07 19.55
CA GLN A 142 20.13 57.71 18.35
C GLN A 142 18.97 58.12 17.41
N VAL A 143 18.04 57.21 17.13
CA VAL A 143 16.86 57.49 16.29
C VAL A 143 16.02 58.65 16.86
N ILE A 144 15.86 58.73 18.18
CA ILE A 144 15.18 59.86 18.84
C ILE A 144 15.90 61.18 18.58
N LYS A 145 17.24 61.23 18.70
CA LYS A 145 18.03 62.44 18.41
C LYS A 145 17.90 62.86 16.96
N ASP A 146 17.99 61.92 16.03
CA ASP A 146 17.92 62.18 14.59
C ASP A 146 16.53 62.71 14.18
N LEU A 147 15.46 62.15 14.76
CA LEU A 147 14.09 62.65 14.57
C LEU A 147 13.90 64.06 15.14
N ILE A 148 14.39 64.34 16.36
CA ILE A 148 14.32 65.68 16.96
C ILE A 148 15.11 66.69 16.12
N ALA A 149 16.32 66.34 15.68
CA ALA A 149 17.14 67.18 14.82
C ALA A 149 16.46 67.45 13.48
N ALA A 150 15.85 66.44 12.84
CA ALA A 150 15.15 66.60 11.58
C ALA A 150 13.92 67.51 11.69
N VAL A 151 13.15 67.41 12.77
CA VAL A 151 11.95 68.25 13.01
C VAL A 151 12.32 69.69 13.39
N THR A 152 13.42 69.90 14.13
CA THR A 152 13.85 71.23 14.59
C THR A 152 14.72 71.99 13.57
N THR A 153 15.38 71.29 12.64
CA THR A 153 16.24 71.91 11.62
C THR A 153 15.42 72.42 10.44
N ILE A 154 14.82 73.60 10.59
CA ILE A 154 14.10 74.29 9.52
C ILE A 154 15.11 74.73 8.45
N LYS A 155 15.04 74.14 7.26
CA LYS A 155 15.77 74.56 6.06
C LYS A 155 14.81 75.27 5.10
N PRO A 156 14.61 76.59 5.22
CA PRO A 156 13.71 77.32 4.33
C PRO A 156 14.34 77.34 2.94
N GLN A 157 13.75 76.61 2.01
CA GLN A 157 14.07 76.71 0.58
C GLN A 157 13.00 77.55 -0.09
N PRO A 158 13.36 78.50 -0.97
CA PRO A 158 12.37 79.18 -1.80
C PRO A 158 11.61 78.14 -2.63
N HIS A 159 10.31 78.36 -2.79
CA HIS A 159 9.53 77.55 -3.73
C HIS A 159 10.14 77.66 -5.13
N VAL A 160 10.18 76.55 -5.88
CA VAL A 160 10.88 76.40 -7.19
C VAL A 160 10.53 77.45 -8.26
N ASN A 161 9.46 78.22 -8.07
CA ASN A 161 8.98 79.27 -8.96
C ASN A 161 9.05 80.69 -8.33
N SER A 162 9.84 80.91 -7.28
CA SER A 162 10.04 82.27 -6.74
C SER A 162 10.98 83.06 -7.66
N LYS A 163 10.51 84.19 -8.17
CA LYS A 163 11.37 85.13 -8.92
C LYS A 163 12.19 85.97 -7.92
N PRO A 164 13.49 86.24 -8.19
CA PRO A 164 14.26 87.15 -7.36
C PRO A 164 13.66 88.56 -7.44
N ALA A 165 13.68 89.30 -6.33
CA ALA A 165 13.22 90.69 -6.29
C ALA A 165 14.12 91.58 -7.17
N GLN A 166 13.49 92.48 -7.92
CA GLN A 166 14.12 93.53 -8.72
C GLN A 166 14.26 94.81 -7.90
#